data_AF-A0A932AMX0-F1
#
_entry.id   AF-A0A932AMX0-F1
#
_cell.length_a   1.000
_cell.length_b   1.000
_cell.length_c   1.000
_cell.angle_alpha   90.00
_cell.angle_beta   90.00
_cell.angle_gamma   90.00
#
_symmetry.space_group_name_H-M   'P 1'
#
loop_
_entity.id
_entity.type
_entity.pdbx_description
1 polymer ?
#
loop_
_entity_poly.entity_id
_entity_poly.type
_entity_poly.pdbx_seq_one_letter_code
_entity_poly.pdbx_strand_id
1 'polypeptide(L)'
;MSAPDHDDPHDSADRTDRAFSRFLGAHIATDVERAVFWVIAGSASNDWTVGVVAREARVDHHEAEQALRRFTSAGILEAVDGQGGVPSRYRWRSEMRYLHDGGDPPGRTDPVCGMPVSANSPYVVPDVDGEDVAFCSVTCLVRWRSGR
;
A
#
# COMPACT_ATOMS: atom_id res chain seq x y z
N MET A 1 -6.02 8.88 -39.79
CA MET A 1 -4.75 8.36 -39.24
C MET A 1 -4.68 8.88 -37.81
N SER A 2 -5.13 8.08 -36.84
CA SER A 2 -5.04 8.43 -35.43
C SER A 2 -3.70 7.93 -34.91
N ALA A 3 -2.86 8.82 -34.40
CA ALA A 3 -1.69 8.44 -33.63
C ALA A 3 -2.17 7.90 -32.26
N PRO A 4 -1.57 6.84 -31.70
CA PRO A 4 -1.79 6.53 -30.30
C PRO A 4 -1.03 7.52 -29.42
N ASP A 5 -1.70 7.95 -28.35
CA ASP A 5 -1.19 8.71 -27.21
C ASP A 5 0.25 8.35 -26.86
N HIS A 6 1.13 9.36 -26.84
CA HIS A 6 2.36 9.26 -26.07
C HIS A 6 1.96 9.35 -24.60
N ASP A 7 2.03 8.21 -23.89
CA ASP A 7 2.02 8.18 -22.43
C ASP A 7 3.26 8.95 -21.96
N ASP A 8 3.05 10.18 -21.48
CA ASP A 8 4.13 11.03 -21.00
C ASP A 8 4.62 10.49 -19.65
N PRO A 9 5.84 9.94 -19.56
CA PRO A 9 6.31 9.24 -18.36
C PRO A 9 6.38 10.16 -17.13
N HIS A 10 6.41 11.49 -17.33
CA HIS A 10 6.37 12.46 -16.24
C HIS A 10 4.98 12.56 -15.57
N ASP A 11 3.89 12.36 -16.32
CA ASP A 11 2.51 12.46 -15.79
C ASP A 11 2.13 11.22 -14.95
N SER A 12 2.56 10.04 -15.41
CA SER A 12 2.37 8.77 -14.69
C SER A 12 3.14 8.72 -13.37
N ALA A 13 4.35 9.31 -13.31
CA ALA A 13 5.12 9.42 -12.08
C ALA A 13 4.48 10.39 -11.06
N ASP A 14 4.04 11.58 -11.50
CA ASP A 14 3.39 12.59 -10.65
C ASP A 14 2.02 12.10 -10.11
N ARG A 15 1.28 11.35 -10.92
CA ARG A 15 0.03 10.69 -10.52
C ARG A 15 0.25 9.62 -9.46
N THR A 16 1.29 8.81 -9.64
CA THR A 16 1.69 7.78 -8.67
C THR A 16 2.12 8.43 -7.35
N ASP A 17 2.90 9.52 -7.40
CA ASP A 17 3.38 10.23 -6.22
C ASP A 17 2.24 10.90 -5.41
N ARG A 18 1.20 11.41 -6.09
CA ARG A 18 -0.02 11.94 -5.43
C ARG A 18 -0.90 10.84 -4.84
N ALA A 19 -1.10 9.74 -5.56
CA ALA A 19 -1.86 8.60 -5.07
C ALA A 19 -1.18 7.98 -3.84
N PHE A 20 0.14 7.85 -3.92
CA PHE A 20 0.99 7.45 -2.82
C PHE A 20 0.89 8.41 -1.64
N SER A 21 0.98 9.72 -1.86
CA SER A 21 0.83 10.72 -0.80
C SER A 21 -0.53 10.68 -0.09
N ARG A 22 -1.61 10.37 -0.82
CA ARG A 22 -2.95 10.18 -0.24
C ARG A 22 -3.08 8.86 0.51
N PHE A 23 -2.49 7.79 -0.01
CA PHE A 23 -2.38 6.52 0.69
C PHE A 23 -1.59 6.66 1.99
N LEU A 24 -0.44 7.35 1.95
CA LEU A 24 0.32 7.70 3.15
C LEU A 24 -0.53 8.55 4.10
N GLY A 25 -1.21 9.60 3.63
CA GLY A 25 -2.10 10.40 4.49
C GLY A 25 -3.26 9.60 5.11
N ALA A 26 -3.73 8.55 4.43
CA ALA A 26 -4.78 7.68 4.91
C ALA A 26 -4.28 6.62 5.91
N HIS A 27 -3.05 6.13 5.76
CA HIS A 27 -2.54 4.93 6.45
C HIS A 27 -1.33 5.17 7.36
N ILE A 28 -0.61 6.27 7.16
CA ILE A 28 0.67 6.65 7.79
C ILE A 28 0.50 8.02 8.44
N ALA A 29 0.26 8.01 9.74
CA ALA A 29 -0.04 9.19 10.54
C ALA A 29 1.20 9.77 11.23
N THR A 30 2.27 8.98 11.41
CA THR A 30 3.44 9.39 12.23
C THR A 30 4.74 9.43 11.44
N ASP A 31 5.72 10.19 11.95
CA ASP A 31 7.07 10.25 11.38
C ASP A 31 7.80 8.91 11.48
N VAL A 32 7.53 8.13 12.54
CA VAL A 32 8.00 6.75 12.71
C VAL A 32 7.49 5.85 11.59
N GLU A 33 6.19 5.86 11.33
CA GLU A 33 5.60 5.05 10.25
C GLU A 33 6.15 5.47 8.89
N ARG A 34 6.38 6.77 8.65
CA ARG A 34 6.99 7.27 7.42
C ARG A 34 8.42 6.78 7.25
N ALA A 35 9.23 6.80 8.31
CA ALA A 35 10.60 6.30 8.29
C ALA A 35 10.64 4.78 8.01
N VAL A 36 9.80 4.00 8.70
CA VAL A 36 9.67 2.55 8.50
C VAL A 36 9.22 2.24 7.07
N PHE A 37 8.27 3.01 6.55
CA PHE A 37 7.76 2.84 5.21
C PHE A 37 8.84 3.03 4.13
N TRP A 38 9.69 4.05 4.25
CA TRP A 38 10.78 4.27 3.29
C TRP A 38 11.80 3.14 3.26
N VAL A 39 12.07 2.49 4.40
CA VAL A 39 12.95 1.32 4.47
C VAL A 39 12.38 0.15 3.68
N ILE A 40 11.11 -0.19 3.91
CA ILE A 40 10.46 -1.33 3.24
C ILE A 40 10.13 -1.03 1.77
N ALA A 41 9.93 0.24 1.41
CA ALA A 41 9.69 0.68 0.04
C ALA A 41 10.99 0.73 -0.80
N GLY A 42 12.14 1.04 -0.18
CA GLY A 42 13.43 1.15 -0.87
C GLY A 42 14.28 -0.12 -0.87
N SER A 43 13.85 -1.18 -0.18
CA SER A 43 14.64 -2.40 -0.03
C SER A 43 14.33 -3.40 -1.15
N ALA A 44 15.37 -3.92 -1.80
CA ALA A 44 15.26 -4.99 -2.81
C ALA A 44 14.84 -6.36 -2.22
N SER A 45 14.82 -6.46 -0.89
CA SER A 45 14.34 -7.64 -0.18
C SER A 45 12.81 -7.61 -0.14
N ASN A 46 12.15 -8.77 -0.20
CA ASN A 46 10.69 -8.87 -0.07
C ASN A 46 10.25 -9.33 1.34
N ASP A 47 11.19 -9.51 2.26
CA ASP A 47 10.92 -9.89 3.64
C ASP A 47 11.87 -9.22 4.63
N TRP A 48 11.32 -8.78 5.76
CA TRP A 48 12.05 -8.06 6.80
C TRP A 48 11.73 -8.60 8.19
N THR A 49 12.73 -8.53 9.08
CA THR A 49 12.51 -8.66 10.53
C THR A 49 12.38 -7.29 11.16
N VAL A 50 11.71 -7.20 12.32
CA VAL A 50 11.59 -5.95 13.08
C VAL A 50 12.95 -5.29 13.32
N GLY A 51 13.97 -6.07 13.65
CA GLY A 51 15.30 -5.52 13.96
C GLY A 51 16.04 -4.93 12.76
N VAL A 52 15.84 -5.47 11.56
CA VAL A 52 16.38 -4.86 10.33
C VAL A 52 15.70 -3.52 10.08
N VAL A 53 14.36 -3.49 10.16
CA VAL A 53 13.56 -2.28 9.95
C VAL A 53 13.89 -1.20 10.98
N ALA A 54 13.93 -1.54 12.27
CA ALA A 54 14.25 -0.60 13.34
C ALA A 54 15.62 0.05 13.13
N ARG A 55 16.63 -0.77 12.81
CA ARG A 55 18.01 -0.29 12.55
C ARG A 55 18.08 0.64 11.35
N GLU A 56 17.45 0.27 10.24
CA GLU A 56 17.51 1.05 8.99
C GLU A 56 16.66 2.32 9.08
N ALA A 57 15.50 2.26 9.73
CA ALA A 57 14.62 3.41 9.96
C ALA A 57 15.12 4.32 11.09
N ARG A 58 16.12 3.87 11.87
CA ARG A 58 16.67 4.55 13.05
C ARG A 58 15.60 4.87 14.11
N VAL A 59 14.69 3.93 14.32
CA VAL A 59 13.65 3.96 15.36
C VAL A 59 13.88 2.82 16.34
N ASP A 60 13.22 2.83 17.48
CA ASP A 60 13.35 1.71 18.41
C ASP A 60 12.58 0.45 17.93
N HIS A 61 12.88 -0.71 18.51
CA HIS A 61 12.25 -1.99 18.11
C HIS A 61 10.74 -2.00 18.29
N HIS A 62 10.24 -1.35 19.34
CA HIS A 62 8.82 -1.30 19.65
C HIS A 62 8.08 -0.38 18.67
N GLU A 63 8.67 0.78 18.35
CA GLU A 63 8.19 1.70 17.32
C GLU A 63 8.10 1.03 15.94
N ALA A 64 9.16 0.33 15.53
CA ALA A 64 9.18 -0.42 14.27
C ALA A 64 8.12 -1.54 14.27
N GLU A 65 7.97 -2.27 15.38
CA GLU A 65 6.96 -3.33 15.49
C GLU A 65 5.54 -2.76 15.37
N GLN A 66 5.24 -1.66 16.06
CA GLN A 66 3.92 -1.01 15.99
C GLN A 66 3.59 -0.56 14.57
N ALA A 67 4.54 0.07 13.87
CA ALA A 67 4.37 0.50 12.49
C ALA A 67 4.10 -0.70 11.55
N LEU A 68 4.90 -1.77 11.65
CA LEU A 68 4.74 -2.97 10.83
C LEU A 68 3.39 -3.66 11.09
N ARG A 69 2.97 -3.80 12.35
CA ARG A 69 1.66 -4.34 12.71
C ARG A 69 0.52 -3.50 12.13
N ARG A 70 0.66 -2.18 12.14
CA ARG A 70 -0.33 -1.28 11.54
C ARG A 70 -0.39 -1.46 10.02
N PHE A 71 0.74 -1.58 9.34
CA PHE A 71 0.78 -1.86 7.90
C PHE A 71 0.19 -3.22 7.55
N THR A 72 0.40 -4.24 8.37
CA THR A 72 -0.29 -5.53 8.22
C THR A 72 -1.81 -5.38 8.39
N SER A 73 -2.27 -4.66 9.43
CA SER A 73 -3.70 -4.41 9.64
C SER A 73 -4.35 -3.62 8.50
N ALA A 74 -3.56 -2.76 7.82
CA ALA A 74 -3.97 -2.01 6.66
C ALA A 74 -3.91 -2.83 5.35
N GLY A 75 -3.49 -4.09 5.40
CA GLY A 75 -3.38 -4.97 4.23
C GLY A 75 -2.20 -4.64 3.30
N ILE A 76 -1.21 -3.90 3.78
CA ILE A 76 -0.02 -3.48 3.03
C ILE A 76 1.04 -4.58 3.08
N LEU A 77 1.21 -5.18 4.26
CA LEU A 77 2.16 -6.26 4.52
C LEU A 77 1.43 -7.53 4.95
N GLU A 78 2.01 -8.66 4.64
CA GLU A 78 1.69 -9.96 5.22
C GLU A 78 2.66 -10.24 6.38
N ALA A 79 2.10 -10.60 7.54
CA ALA A 79 2.86 -11.18 8.63
C ALA A 79 3.13 -12.65 8.32
N VAL A 80 4.41 -13.04 8.25
CA VAL A 80 4.82 -14.42 8.04
C VAL A 80 5.07 -15.05 9.42
N ASP A 81 4.31 -16.10 9.72
CA ASP A 81 4.20 -16.67 11.06
C ASP A 81 5.56 -16.87 11.75
N GLY A 82 5.59 -16.43 13.01
CA GLY A 82 6.65 -16.75 13.94
C GLY A 82 6.13 -17.57 15.12
N GLN A 83 7.05 -18.31 15.72
CA GLN A 83 6.74 -19.21 16.82
C GLN A 83 6.10 -18.41 17.98
N GLY A 84 4.90 -18.80 18.41
CA GLY A 84 4.23 -18.19 19.58
C GLY A 84 3.40 -16.92 19.32
N GLY A 85 2.99 -16.64 18.08
CA GLY A 85 2.07 -15.53 17.77
C GLY A 85 2.73 -14.15 17.64
N VAL A 86 4.07 -14.10 17.70
CA VAL A 86 4.86 -12.94 17.32
C VAL A 86 5.35 -13.17 15.88
N PRO A 87 5.01 -12.31 14.91
CA PRO A 87 5.47 -12.49 13.54
C PRO A 87 6.99 -12.41 13.46
N SER A 88 7.62 -13.45 12.92
CA SER A 88 9.08 -13.49 12.73
C SER A 88 9.52 -12.55 11.63
N ARG A 89 8.68 -12.38 10.61
CA ARG A 89 8.97 -11.61 9.40
C ARG A 89 7.71 -10.94 8.86
N TYR A 90 7.92 -9.87 8.11
CA TYR A 90 6.91 -9.14 7.37
C TYR A 90 7.30 -9.14 5.90
N ARG A 91 6.33 -9.30 5.00
CA ARG A 91 6.53 -9.36 3.55
C ARG A 91 5.51 -8.47 2.84
N TRP A 92 5.85 -7.89 1.69
CA TRP A 92 4.86 -7.20 0.87
C TRP A 92 3.75 -8.14 0.42
N ARG A 93 2.49 -7.69 0.49
CA ARG A 93 1.41 -8.41 -0.17
C ARG A 93 1.63 -8.39 -1.68
N SER A 94 1.48 -9.55 -2.31
CA SER A 94 1.69 -9.74 -3.76
C SER A 94 0.82 -8.79 -4.58
N GLU A 95 -0.38 -8.49 -4.08
CA GLU A 95 -1.37 -7.61 -4.65
C GLU A 95 -0.94 -6.14 -4.66
N MET A 96 0.06 -5.75 -3.86
CA MET A 96 0.62 -4.39 -3.77
C MET A 96 1.98 -4.25 -4.45
N ARG A 97 2.53 -5.30 -5.08
CA ARG A 97 3.86 -5.27 -5.73
C ARG A 97 3.98 -4.27 -6.89
N TYR A 98 2.87 -3.84 -7.48
CA TYR A 98 2.86 -2.82 -8.53
C TYR A 98 3.40 -1.46 -8.05
N LEU A 99 3.41 -1.20 -6.74
CA LEU A 99 4.05 -0.03 -6.14
C LEU A 99 5.58 -0.04 -6.26
N HIS A 100 6.18 -1.21 -6.49
CA HIS A 100 7.63 -1.41 -6.61
C HIS A 100 8.07 -1.63 -8.05
N ASP A 101 7.32 -2.47 -8.77
CA ASP A 101 7.79 -3.03 -10.03
C ASP A 101 7.53 -2.10 -11.24
N GLY A 102 6.87 -0.94 -11.02
CA GLY A 102 6.58 0.06 -12.08
C GLY A 102 5.72 -0.49 -13.23
N GLY A 103 5.05 -1.63 -13.00
CA GLY A 103 4.16 -2.26 -13.97
C GLY A 103 2.88 -1.45 -14.20
N ASP A 104 2.23 -1.69 -15.35
CA ASP A 104 1.03 -0.95 -15.81
C ASP A 104 0.05 -0.68 -14.66
N PRO A 105 -0.39 0.58 -14.46
CA PRO A 105 -1.31 0.90 -13.40
C PRO A 105 -2.61 0.13 -13.66
N PRO A 106 -3.10 -0.64 -12.70
CA PRO A 106 -4.31 -1.40 -12.89
C PRO A 106 -5.50 -0.44 -13.13
N GLY A 107 -6.37 -0.80 -14.07
CA GLY A 107 -7.34 0.11 -14.71
C GLY A 107 -8.47 0.67 -13.83
N ARG A 108 -8.44 0.49 -12.50
CA ARG A 108 -9.41 1.06 -11.55
C ARG A 108 -8.70 1.90 -10.50
N THR A 109 -9.34 2.96 -10.01
CA THR A 109 -8.78 3.85 -8.98
C THR A 109 -9.61 3.78 -7.71
N ASP A 110 -8.95 3.56 -6.57
CA ASP A 110 -9.57 3.58 -5.25
C ASP A 110 -10.08 5.01 -4.95
N PRO A 111 -11.38 5.23 -4.70
CA PRO A 111 -11.92 6.58 -4.53
C PRO A 111 -11.55 7.22 -3.17
N VAL A 112 -11.05 6.45 -2.20
CA VAL A 112 -10.67 6.95 -0.87
C VAL A 112 -9.26 7.52 -0.89
N CYS A 113 -8.33 6.80 -1.51
CA CYS A 113 -6.91 7.16 -1.49
C CYS A 113 -6.33 7.50 -2.86
N GLY A 114 -7.09 7.33 -3.95
CA GLY A 114 -6.63 7.60 -5.31
C GLY A 114 -5.63 6.58 -5.84
N MET A 115 -5.45 5.45 -5.16
CA MET A 115 -4.51 4.41 -5.56
C MET A 115 -5.01 3.61 -6.77
N PRO A 116 -4.12 3.22 -7.70
CA PRO A 116 -4.45 2.18 -8.66
C PRO A 116 -4.86 0.90 -7.92
N VAL A 117 -5.92 0.22 -8.35
CA VAL A 117 -6.40 -1.03 -7.75
C VAL A 117 -6.30 -2.16 -8.75
N SER A 118 -5.55 -3.20 -8.39
CA SER A 118 -5.42 -4.43 -9.19
C SER A 118 -6.78 -4.95 -9.64
N ALA A 119 -6.87 -5.39 -10.89
CA ALA A 119 -8.08 -6.02 -11.43
C ALA A 119 -8.53 -7.25 -10.61
N ASN A 120 -7.61 -7.87 -9.87
CA ASN A 120 -7.86 -9.03 -9.01
C ASN A 120 -8.11 -8.65 -7.54
N SER A 121 -8.36 -7.37 -7.21
CA SER A 121 -8.62 -6.99 -5.82
C SER A 121 -9.85 -7.74 -5.28
N PRO A 122 -9.76 -8.36 -4.09
CA PRO A 122 -10.92 -8.97 -3.45
C PRO A 122 -11.87 -7.92 -2.85
N TYR A 123 -11.46 -6.65 -2.81
CA TYR A 123 -12.23 -5.55 -2.21
C TYR A 123 -13.00 -4.79 -3.29
N VAL A 124 -14.04 -5.43 -3.82
CA VAL A 124 -14.92 -4.84 -4.83
C VAL A 124 -16.35 -4.85 -4.30
N VAL A 125 -17.08 -3.75 -4.49
CA VAL A 125 -18.50 -3.64 -4.14
C VAL A 125 -19.26 -2.95 -5.28
N PRO A 126 -20.53 -3.32 -5.50
CA PRO A 126 -21.37 -2.60 -6.45
C PRO A 126 -21.68 -1.20 -5.92
N ASP A 127 -21.55 -0.19 -6.78
CA ASP A 127 -21.97 1.17 -6.48
C ASP A 127 -23.48 1.38 -6.68
N VAL A 128 -23.99 2.50 -6.19
CA VAL A 128 -25.39 2.90 -6.35
C VAL A 128 -25.77 3.12 -7.81
N ASP A 129 -24.81 3.51 -8.64
CA ASP A 129 -24.99 3.71 -10.09
C ASP A 129 -24.78 2.42 -10.91
N GLY A 130 -24.52 1.29 -10.24
CA GLY A 130 -24.35 -0.02 -10.87
C GLY A 130 -22.94 -0.32 -11.40
N GLU A 131 -21.98 0.59 -11.22
CA GLU A 131 -20.57 0.35 -11.51
C GLU A 131 -19.85 -0.27 -10.30
N ASP A 132 -18.99 -1.25 -10.52
CA ASP A 132 -18.22 -1.88 -9.44
C ASP A 132 -17.07 -0.98 -8.96
N VAL A 133 -17.09 -0.58 -7.70
CA VAL A 133 -16.01 0.18 -7.06
C VAL A 133 -15.01 -0.78 -6.42
N ALA A 134 -13.75 -0.64 -6.82
CA ALA A 134 -12.64 -1.44 -6.29
C ALA A 134 -11.80 -0.62 -5.30
N PHE A 135 -11.31 -1.28 -4.25
CA PHE A 135 -10.47 -0.67 -3.22
C PHE A 135 -9.11 -1.34 -3.12
N CYS A 136 -8.08 -0.56 -2.81
CA CYS A 136 -6.72 -1.07 -2.64
C CYS A 136 -6.57 -1.86 -1.34
N SER A 137 -7.44 -1.61 -0.36
CA SER A 137 -7.41 -2.26 0.95
C SER A 137 -8.79 -2.35 1.59
N VAL A 138 -8.94 -3.27 2.55
CA VAL A 138 -10.12 -3.36 3.41
C VAL A 138 -10.38 -2.06 4.19
N THR A 139 -9.33 -1.31 4.56
CA THR A 139 -9.47 -0.04 5.28
C THR A 139 -10.12 1.04 4.42
N CYS A 140 -9.76 1.14 3.14
CA CYS A 140 -10.42 2.06 2.20
C CYS A 140 -11.89 1.69 2.03
N LEU A 141 -12.19 0.40 1.85
CA LEU A 141 -13.57 -0.10 1.78
C LEU A 141 -14.38 0.28 3.05
N VAL A 142 -13.84 0.03 4.24
CA VAL A 142 -14.51 0.35 5.51
C VAL A 142 -14.72 1.85 5.65
N ARG A 143 -13.72 2.69 5.33
CA ARG A 143 -13.85 4.15 5.38
C ARG A 143 -14.90 4.67 4.41
N TRP A 144 -14.91 4.16 3.18
CA TRP A 144 -15.89 4.54 2.18
C TRP A 144 -17.32 4.18 2.61
N ARG A 145 -17.52 3.00 3.22
CA ARG A 145 -18.82 2.61 3.80
C ARG A 145 -19.23 3.45 5.01
N SER A 146 -18.28 3.93 5.80
CA SER A 146 -18.55 4.69 7.03
C SER A 146 -18.82 6.17 6.79
N GLY A 147 -18.41 6.70 5.63
CA GLY A 147 -18.61 8.09 5.22
C GLY A 147 -19.79 8.30 4.25
N ARG A 148 -20.61 7.27 4.03
CA ARG A 148 -21.89 7.36 3.31
C ARG A 148 -23.04 7.71 4.26
#